data_AF-A0A535GPA6-F1
#
_entry.id   AF-A0A535GPA6-F1
#
_cell.length_a   1.000
_cell.length_b   1.000
_cell.length_c   1.000
_cell.angle_alpha   90.00
_cell.angle_beta   90.00
_cell.angle_gamma   90.00
#
_symmetry.space_group_name_H-M   'P 1'
#
loop_
_entity.id
_entity.type
_entity.pdbx_description
1 polymer ?
#
loop_
_entity_poly.entity_id
_entity_poly.type
_entity_poly.pdbx_seq_one_letter_code
_entity_poly.pdbx_strand_id
1 'polypeptide(L)'
;MSGLAFNQMTGAFQAPDGRWYVLEQVGRIRTFREGDATATVFLDIRDHVVSGGELGLLGFAMAPDFAQTGVFFVDYTRGNPLRTEIASFTSNGVVADKASEVVVVEIAQPYENHNGGQLAFGPDGFLYIGMGDGGSGGDPQRNGQNRNALLGKVLRIDVSDRTRYRVPVDNPFASGGGRGEIWALGLRNPWRFSFDTETGALWLADVGQDAYEEIDLVTRGGNYGWNVMEGMHCYNASSCATAGLALPLVEYPHTLGCSVTGGFVNRGATELR
;
A
#
# COMPACT_ATOMS: atom_id res chain seq x y z
N MET A 1 14.00 21.76 -21.86
CA MET A 1 13.24 20.83 -21.00
C MET A 1 11.77 20.96 -21.35
N SER A 2 11.25 20.05 -22.18
CA SER A 2 9.80 19.83 -22.23
C SER A 2 9.42 19.19 -20.89
N GLY A 3 8.70 19.93 -20.05
CA GLY A 3 8.44 19.51 -18.68
C GLY A 3 7.20 18.63 -18.60
N LEU A 4 7.40 17.33 -18.36
CA LEU A 4 6.32 16.52 -17.81
C LEU A 4 5.84 17.19 -16.52
N ALA A 5 4.54 17.42 -16.41
CA ALA A 5 3.93 18.04 -15.24
C ALA A 5 2.78 17.15 -14.76
N PHE A 6 2.76 16.88 -13.47
CA PHE A 6 1.78 16.04 -12.80
C PHE A 6 1.21 16.79 -11.61
N ASN A 7 -0.06 16.56 -11.30
CA ASN A 7 -0.72 17.20 -10.17
C ASN A 7 -0.82 16.23 -8.98
N GLN A 8 -0.29 16.63 -7.82
CA GLN A 8 -0.36 15.87 -6.56
C GLN A 8 -0.04 14.38 -6.76
N MET A 9 1.20 14.09 -7.17
CA MET A 9 1.63 12.72 -7.42
C MET A 9 1.58 11.88 -6.13
N THR A 10 0.99 10.69 -6.21
CA THR A 10 1.00 9.72 -5.11
C THR A 10 1.96 8.56 -5.39
N GLY A 11 2.26 8.27 -6.65
CA GLY A 11 3.23 7.22 -7.02
C GLY A 11 3.61 7.23 -8.50
N ALA A 12 4.73 6.57 -8.81
CA ALA A 12 5.22 6.36 -10.16
C ALA A 12 5.72 4.92 -10.30
N PHE A 13 5.25 4.21 -11.32
CA PHE A 13 5.51 2.79 -11.52
C PHE A 13 5.96 2.56 -12.95
N GLN A 14 7.07 1.84 -13.15
CA GLN A 14 7.58 1.54 -14.48
C GLN A 14 7.21 0.11 -14.88
N ALA A 15 6.67 -0.05 -16.08
CA ALA A 15 6.50 -1.36 -16.71
C ALA A 15 7.81 -1.88 -17.32
N PRO A 16 7.94 -3.21 -17.53
CA PRO A 16 9.12 -3.79 -18.16
C PRO A 16 9.44 -3.25 -19.56
N ASP A 17 8.47 -2.68 -20.27
CA ASP A 17 8.66 -2.04 -21.58
C ASP A 17 9.18 -0.58 -21.49
N GLY A 18 9.56 -0.13 -20.28
CA GLY A 18 10.08 1.20 -20.00
C GLY A 18 9.02 2.29 -19.83
N ARG A 19 7.73 1.96 -19.96
CA ARG A 19 6.63 2.91 -19.78
C ARG A 19 6.38 3.23 -18.31
N TRP A 20 6.20 4.51 -18.01
CA TRP A 20 5.85 5.00 -16.69
C TRP A 20 4.33 5.17 -16.55
N TYR A 21 3.83 4.88 -15.35
CA TYR A 21 2.47 5.12 -14.89
C TYR A 21 2.55 5.98 -13.62
N VAL A 22 2.07 7.21 -13.72
CA VAL A 22 2.09 8.20 -12.63
C VAL A 22 0.68 8.41 -12.12
N LEU A 23 0.47 8.20 -10.82
CA LEU A 23 -0.80 8.42 -10.16
C LEU A 23 -0.89 9.87 -9.71
N GLU A 24 -1.98 10.52 -10.09
CA GLU A 24 -2.42 11.82 -9.57
C GLU A 24 -3.53 11.56 -8.54
N GLN A 25 -3.37 12.10 -7.33
CA GLN A 25 -4.22 11.84 -6.16
C GLN A 25 -5.72 11.94 -6.46
N VAL A 26 -6.09 12.87 -7.34
CA VAL A 26 -7.48 13.15 -7.72
C VAL A 26 -8.20 11.98 -8.39
N GLY A 27 -7.51 10.92 -8.81
CA GLY A 27 -8.11 9.77 -9.48
C GLY A 27 -7.72 9.65 -10.95
N ARG A 28 -6.48 10.01 -11.30
CA ARG A 28 -5.99 9.88 -12.67
C ARG A 28 -4.64 9.15 -12.72
N ILE A 29 -4.47 8.29 -13.71
CA ILE A 29 -3.16 7.72 -14.06
C ILE A 29 -2.70 8.35 -15.37
N ARG A 30 -1.50 8.92 -15.36
CA ARG A 30 -0.81 9.47 -16.53
C ARG A 30 0.29 8.52 -16.98
N THR A 31 0.54 8.44 -18.29
CA THR A 31 1.57 7.56 -18.82
C THR A 31 2.46 8.24 -19.87
N PHE A 32 3.74 7.84 -19.89
CA PHE A 32 4.77 8.36 -20.80
C PHE A 32 5.96 7.38 -20.87
N ARG A 33 6.86 7.59 -21.83
CA ARG A 33 8.19 6.98 -21.90
C ARG A 33 9.28 8.03 -21.82
N GLU A 34 10.49 7.61 -21.46
CA GLU A 34 11.64 8.51 -21.49
C GLU A 34 11.83 9.10 -22.90
N GLY A 35 12.03 10.41 -22.97
CA GLY A 35 12.08 11.16 -24.22
C GLY A 35 10.74 11.74 -24.69
N ASP A 36 9.60 11.32 -24.12
CA ASP A 36 8.31 11.92 -24.44
C ASP A 36 8.23 13.38 -23.94
N ALA A 37 7.66 14.25 -24.77
CA ALA A 37 7.47 15.67 -24.40
C ALA A 37 6.30 15.88 -23.42
N THR A 38 5.33 14.95 -23.39
CA THR A 38 4.08 15.05 -22.61
C THR A 38 3.61 13.67 -22.17
N ALA A 39 3.00 13.58 -20.99
CA ALA A 39 2.26 12.38 -20.58
C ALA A 39 0.82 12.40 -21.11
N THR A 40 0.27 11.24 -21.48
CA THR A 40 -1.13 11.06 -21.84
C THR A 40 -1.93 10.51 -20.66
N VAL A 41 -3.26 10.52 -20.75
CA VAL A 41 -4.13 9.92 -19.73
C VAL A 41 -4.26 8.43 -20.01
N PHE A 42 -3.87 7.60 -19.04
CA PHE A 42 -4.06 6.15 -19.07
C PHE A 42 -5.39 5.73 -18.46
N LEU A 43 -5.75 6.28 -17.29
CA LEU A 43 -7.02 6.03 -16.61
C LEU A 43 -7.52 7.35 -15.99
N ASP A 44 -8.83 7.61 -16.04
CA ASP A 44 -9.46 8.75 -15.35
C ASP A 44 -10.74 8.27 -14.65
N ILE A 45 -10.68 8.21 -13.32
CA ILE A 45 -11.77 7.79 -12.41
C ILE A 45 -12.04 8.88 -11.36
N ARG A 46 -11.82 10.15 -11.70
CA ARG A 46 -12.01 11.28 -10.76
C ARG A 46 -13.44 11.41 -10.22
N ASP A 47 -14.41 10.82 -10.90
CA ASP A 47 -15.81 10.73 -10.46
C ASP A 47 -16.08 9.55 -9.51
N HIS A 48 -15.12 8.65 -9.32
CA HIS A 48 -15.17 7.58 -8.33
C HIS A 48 -14.46 7.97 -7.03
N VAL A 49 -13.47 8.85 -7.14
CA VAL A 49 -12.47 9.13 -6.09
C VAL A 49 -12.84 10.37 -5.28
N VAL A 50 -12.82 10.24 -3.95
CA VAL A 50 -12.69 11.38 -3.04
C VAL A 50 -11.21 11.55 -2.72
N SER A 51 -10.69 12.77 -2.83
CA SER A 51 -9.26 13.07 -2.71
C SER A 51 -9.01 14.28 -1.82
N GLY A 52 -7.81 14.34 -1.25
CA GLY A 52 -7.37 15.39 -0.31
C GLY A 52 -6.82 14.78 0.97
N GLY A 53 -5.86 15.45 1.62
CA GLY A 53 -5.14 14.85 2.75
C GLY A 53 -4.47 13.55 2.32
N GLU A 54 -4.78 12.45 3.00
CA GLU A 54 -4.32 11.09 2.66
C GLU A 54 -5.31 10.31 1.78
N LEU A 55 -6.46 10.89 1.44
CA LEU A 55 -7.45 10.31 0.51
C LEU A 55 -7.00 10.48 -0.94
N GLY A 56 -7.42 9.57 -1.82
CA GLY A 56 -7.28 9.69 -3.26
C GLY A 56 -7.06 8.35 -3.95
N LEU A 57 -6.44 8.40 -5.12
CA LEU A 57 -5.83 7.25 -5.80
C LEU A 57 -4.42 7.05 -5.26
N LEU A 58 -4.22 5.96 -4.52
CA LEU A 58 -3.03 5.75 -3.68
C LEU A 58 -2.17 4.56 -4.11
N GLY A 59 -2.77 3.58 -4.78
CA GLY A 59 -2.10 2.34 -5.19
C GLY A 59 -2.29 1.98 -6.65
N PHE A 60 -1.28 1.32 -7.20
CA PHE A 60 -1.32 0.74 -8.54
C PHE A 60 -0.40 -0.48 -8.60
N ALA A 61 -0.92 -1.59 -9.13
CA ALA A 61 -0.14 -2.79 -9.39
C ALA A 61 -0.58 -3.42 -10.71
N MET A 62 0.36 -3.60 -11.63
CA MET A 62 0.15 -4.42 -12.82
C MET A 62 0.05 -5.88 -12.40
N ALA A 63 -0.92 -6.62 -12.94
CA ALA A 63 -0.94 -8.07 -12.75
C ALA A 63 0.34 -8.69 -13.35
N PRO A 64 0.81 -9.86 -12.85
CA PRO A 64 2.01 -10.51 -13.38
C PRO A 64 1.94 -10.80 -14.90
N ASP A 65 0.73 -10.94 -15.45
CA ASP A 65 0.43 -11.18 -16.86
C ASP A 65 -0.07 -9.91 -17.59
N PHE A 66 0.14 -8.71 -17.03
CA PHE A 66 -0.36 -7.45 -17.58
C PHE A 66 0.03 -7.21 -19.04
N ALA A 67 1.23 -7.61 -19.45
CA ALA A 67 1.67 -7.47 -20.85
C ALA A 67 0.81 -8.28 -21.83
N GLN A 68 0.16 -9.36 -21.37
CA GLN A 68 -0.69 -10.23 -22.15
C GLN A 68 -2.18 -9.90 -21.97
N THR A 69 -2.59 -9.59 -20.73
CA THR A 69 -4.01 -9.45 -20.36
C THR A 69 -4.47 -8.00 -20.25
N GLY A 70 -3.54 -7.06 -20.07
CA GLY A 70 -3.86 -5.67 -19.74
C GLY A 70 -4.49 -5.47 -18.36
N VAL A 71 -4.52 -6.50 -17.50
CA VAL A 71 -5.16 -6.42 -16.18
C VAL A 71 -4.25 -5.76 -15.15
N PHE A 72 -4.77 -4.76 -14.45
CA PHE A 72 -4.08 -4.09 -13.35
C PHE A 72 -5.06 -3.78 -12.22
N PHE A 73 -4.52 -3.46 -11.05
CA PHE A 73 -5.26 -3.14 -9.84
C PHE A 73 -4.93 -1.73 -9.37
N VAL A 74 -5.90 -1.06 -8.79
CA VAL A 74 -5.75 0.24 -8.14
C VAL A 74 -6.34 0.20 -6.74
N ASP A 75 -5.78 1.03 -5.85
CA ASP A 75 -6.34 1.33 -4.53
C ASP A 75 -6.75 2.80 -4.54
N TYR A 76 -8.03 3.06 -4.23
CA TYR A 76 -8.52 4.42 -4.11
C TYR A 76 -9.59 4.58 -3.05
N THR A 77 -9.77 5.81 -2.58
CA THR A 77 -10.80 6.15 -1.58
C THR A 77 -12.08 6.65 -2.24
N ARG A 78 -13.20 6.09 -1.81
CA ARG A 78 -14.55 6.45 -2.25
C ARG A 78 -15.35 7.00 -1.08
N GLY A 79 -16.16 8.02 -1.34
CA GLY A 79 -17.07 8.60 -0.35
C GLY A 79 -18.44 7.93 -0.32
N ASN A 80 -19.21 8.26 0.72
CA ASN A 80 -20.63 7.92 0.90
C ASN A 80 -20.97 6.40 0.78
N PRO A 81 -20.57 5.55 1.74
CA PRO A 81 -19.75 5.85 2.92
C PRO A 81 -18.24 5.89 2.59
N LEU A 82 -17.44 6.48 3.48
CA LEU A 82 -15.99 6.54 3.31
C LEU A 82 -15.37 5.14 3.40
N ARG A 83 -14.61 4.76 2.38
CA ARG A 83 -13.96 3.46 2.27
C ARG A 83 -12.83 3.47 1.27
N THR A 84 -11.92 2.51 1.41
CA THR A 84 -10.95 2.16 0.38
C THR A 84 -11.51 1.04 -0.48
N GLU A 85 -11.38 1.17 -1.79
CA GLU A 85 -11.71 0.15 -2.78
C GLU A 85 -10.44 -0.29 -3.50
N ILE A 86 -10.21 -1.61 -3.53
CA ILE A 86 -9.21 -2.23 -4.40
C ILE A 86 -9.97 -2.79 -5.60
N ALA A 87 -9.70 -2.24 -6.78
CA ALA A 87 -10.43 -2.56 -8.00
C ALA A 87 -9.49 -2.98 -9.12
N SER A 88 -9.91 -3.96 -9.92
CA SER A 88 -9.25 -4.36 -11.16
C SER A 88 -9.81 -3.60 -12.35
N PHE A 89 -8.96 -3.34 -13.34
CA PHE A 89 -9.31 -2.77 -14.64
C PHE A 89 -8.55 -3.50 -15.74
N THR A 90 -9.01 -3.35 -16.97
CA THR A 90 -8.33 -3.86 -18.18
C THR A 90 -7.87 -2.71 -19.07
N SER A 91 -6.83 -2.95 -19.87
CA SER A 91 -6.29 -2.00 -20.84
C SER A 91 -6.01 -2.67 -22.18
N ASN A 92 -6.15 -1.92 -23.25
CA ASN A 92 -5.72 -2.32 -24.60
C ASN A 92 -4.22 -2.08 -24.87
N GLY A 93 -3.44 -1.74 -23.83
CA GLY A 93 -2.01 -1.42 -23.94
C GLY A 93 -1.71 0.05 -24.28
N VAL A 94 -2.72 0.90 -24.48
CA VAL A 94 -2.58 2.35 -24.66
C VAL A 94 -3.35 3.12 -23.58
N VAL A 95 -4.61 2.74 -23.37
CA VAL A 95 -5.53 3.36 -22.41
C VAL A 95 -6.25 2.25 -21.63
N ALA A 96 -6.61 2.53 -20.39
CA ALA A 96 -7.47 1.66 -19.58
C ALA A 96 -8.93 1.86 -19.95
N ASP A 97 -9.71 0.78 -19.96
CA ASP A 97 -11.16 0.86 -20.06
C ASP A 97 -11.76 1.12 -18.69
N LYS A 98 -12.22 2.36 -18.46
CA LYS A 98 -12.89 2.74 -17.22
C LYS A 98 -14.12 1.85 -16.92
N ALA A 99 -14.86 1.42 -17.94
CA ALA A 99 -16.07 0.62 -17.76
C ALA A 99 -15.78 -0.83 -17.34
N SER A 100 -14.52 -1.25 -17.42
CA SER A 100 -14.07 -2.59 -17.00
C SER A 100 -13.83 -2.73 -15.50
N GLU A 101 -14.13 -1.69 -14.70
CA GLU A 101 -13.96 -1.71 -13.26
C GLU A 101 -14.65 -2.91 -12.60
N VAL A 102 -13.89 -3.65 -11.81
CA VAL A 102 -14.42 -4.63 -10.87
C VAL A 102 -13.83 -4.38 -9.49
N VAL A 103 -14.67 -3.98 -8.53
CA VAL A 103 -14.26 -3.84 -7.13
C VAL A 103 -14.06 -5.24 -6.53
N VAL A 104 -12.83 -5.50 -6.09
CA VAL A 104 -12.40 -6.80 -5.55
C VAL A 104 -12.47 -6.81 -4.03
N VAL A 105 -12.09 -5.71 -3.39
CA VAL A 105 -12.11 -5.54 -1.93
C VAL A 105 -12.67 -4.16 -1.58
N GLU A 106 -13.52 -4.12 -0.56
CA GLU A 106 -13.99 -2.89 0.07
C GLU A 106 -13.60 -2.90 1.56
N ILE A 107 -13.00 -1.82 2.04
CA ILE A 107 -12.58 -1.65 3.43
C ILE A 107 -13.12 -0.32 3.94
N ALA A 108 -14.05 -0.36 4.89
CA ALA A 108 -14.59 0.84 5.52
C ALA A 108 -13.47 1.65 6.20
N GLN A 109 -13.49 2.96 5.98
CA GLN A 109 -12.51 3.89 6.55
C GLN A 109 -13.19 4.76 7.61
N PRO A 110 -12.79 4.65 8.90
CA PRO A 110 -13.42 5.42 9.97
C PRO A 110 -13.00 6.90 9.98
N TYR A 111 -11.83 7.23 9.42
CA TYR A 111 -11.32 8.60 9.30
C TYR A 111 -10.70 8.85 7.92
N GLU A 112 -10.35 10.10 7.65
CA GLU A 112 -9.80 10.58 6.37
C GLU A 112 -8.27 10.45 6.25
N ASN A 113 -7.63 9.80 7.24
CA ASN A 113 -6.20 9.59 7.30
C ASN A 113 -5.84 8.13 7.62
N HIS A 114 -4.57 7.78 7.43
CA HIS A 114 -4.00 6.43 7.53
C HIS A 114 -4.66 5.44 6.58
N ASN A 115 -4.84 5.85 5.32
CA ASN A 115 -5.48 5.03 4.30
C ASN A 115 -4.50 4.04 3.64
N GLY A 116 -3.19 4.21 3.83
CA GLY A 116 -2.15 3.37 3.24
C GLY A 116 -2.20 3.39 1.70
N GLY A 117 -2.40 2.22 1.11
CA GLY A 117 -2.76 2.10 -0.31
C GLY A 117 -1.66 1.57 -1.21
N GLN A 118 -0.49 1.18 -0.72
CA GLN A 118 0.49 0.48 -1.55
C GLN A 118 -0.06 -0.89 -1.96
N LEU A 119 0.04 -1.17 -3.26
CA LEU A 119 -0.25 -2.47 -3.87
C LEU A 119 1.03 -3.03 -4.50
N ALA A 120 1.33 -4.30 -4.27
CA ALA A 120 2.35 -4.99 -5.03
C ALA A 120 2.07 -6.49 -5.10
N PHE A 121 2.46 -7.12 -6.21
CA PHE A 121 2.51 -8.57 -6.28
C PHE A 121 3.78 -9.07 -5.61
N GLY A 122 3.63 -10.01 -4.69
CA GLY A 122 4.76 -10.70 -4.07
C GLY A 122 5.42 -11.69 -5.02
N PRO A 123 6.61 -12.21 -4.66
CA PRO A 123 7.31 -13.24 -5.44
C PRO A 123 6.52 -14.56 -5.52
N ASP A 124 5.51 -14.73 -4.67
CA ASP A 124 4.57 -15.85 -4.63
C ASP A 124 3.35 -15.64 -5.56
N GLY A 125 3.25 -14.50 -6.25
CA GLY A 125 2.17 -14.20 -7.20
C GLY A 125 0.87 -13.71 -6.58
N PHE A 126 0.83 -13.49 -5.26
CA PHE A 126 -0.34 -12.93 -4.58
C PHE A 126 -0.26 -11.40 -4.50
N LEU A 127 -1.42 -10.75 -4.39
CA LEU A 127 -1.49 -9.29 -4.22
C LEU A 127 -1.37 -8.95 -2.74
N TYR A 128 -0.38 -8.13 -2.41
CA TYR A 128 -0.17 -7.56 -1.09
C TYR A 128 -0.72 -6.13 -1.03
N ILE A 129 -1.34 -5.79 0.09
CA ILE A 129 -2.02 -4.50 0.31
C ILE A 129 -1.57 -3.94 1.65
N GLY A 130 -1.00 -2.74 1.64
CA GLY A 130 -0.66 -1.99 2.85
C GLY A 130 -1.85 -1.15 3.29
N MET A 131 -2.34 -1.37 4.50
CA MET A 131 -3.53 -0.70 5.01
C MET A 131 -3.26 -0.12 6.40
N GLY A 132 -3.40 1.20 6.54
CA GLY A 132 -3.28 1.86 7.85
C GLY A 132 -4.42 1.51 8.79
N ASP A 133 -4.29 1.91 10.04
CA ASP A 133 -5.24 1.65 11.13
C ASP A 133 -6.60 2.34 10.93
N GLY A 134 -6.74 3.12 9.87
CA GLY A 134 -7.95 3.84 9.49
C GLY A 134 -8.06 5.23 10.11
N GLY A 135 -7.01 5.69 10.80
CA GLY A 135 -6.81 7.10 11.10
C GLY A 135 -7.13 7.53 12.51
N SER A 136 -7.18 8.86 12.67
CA SER A 136 -7.05 9.57 13.94
C SER A 136 -5.71 9.29 14.67
N GLY A 137 -5.45 10.03 15.74
CA GLY A 137 -4.27 9.81 16.58
C GLY A 137 -4.47 8.63 17.53
N GLY A 138 -3.47 7.75 17.62
CA GLY A 138 -3.41 6.71 18.65
C GLY A 138 -4.37 5.54 18.47
N ASP A 139 -4.81 5.24 17.24
CA ASP A 139 -5.68 4.08 16.90
C ASP A 139 -6.92 3.93 17.82
N PRO A 140 -7.86 4.90 17.80
CA PRO A 140 -9.02 4.87 18.68
C PRO A 140 -9.92 3.63 18.46
N GLN A 141 -9.87 3.06 17.25
CA GLN A 141 -10.61 1.85 16.89
C GLN A 141 -9.87 0.56 17.24
N ARG A 142 -8.62 0.66 17.72
CA ARG A 142 -7.74 -0.45 18.10
C ARG A 142 -7.51 -1.43 16.95
N ASN A 143 -7.53 -0.91 15.72
CA ASN A 143 -7.43 -1.71 14.51
C ASN A 143 -6.08 -2.38 14.39
N GLY A 144 -4.97 -1.75 14.80
CA GLY A 144 -3.62 -2.31 14.72
C GLY A 144 -3.55 -3.72 15.30
N GLN A 145 -4.04 -3.91 16.52
CA GLN A 145 -4.06 -5.21 17.22
C GLN A 145 -5.31 -6.06 16.94
N ASN A 146 -6.38 -5.48 16.39
CA ASN A 146 -7.61 -6.22 16.11
C ASN A 146 -7.46 -7.15 14.90
N ARG A 147 -7.43 -8.46 15.18
CA ARG A 147 -7.35 -9.51 14.14
C ARG A 147 -8.64 -9.67 13.32
N ASN A 148 -9.74 -9.04 13.74
CA ASN A 148 -11.00 -9.08 13.01
C ASN A 148 -11.20 -7.89 12.06
N ALA A 149 -10.28 -6.92 12.07
CA ALA A 149 -10.24 -5.77 11.18
C ALA A 149 -9.20 -5.96 10.05
N LEU A 150 -9.44 -5.34 8.90
CA LEU A 150 -8.50 -5.28 7.79
C LEU A 150 -7.58 -4.04 7.83
N LEU A 151 -7.81 -3.15 8.79
CA LEU A 151 -7.06 -1.92 9.01
C LEU A 151 -5.88 -2.17 9.95
N GLY A 152 -4.75 -1.51 9.73
CA GLY A 152 -3.49 -1.65 10.49
C GLY A 152 -2.81 -2.98 10.18
N LYS A 153 -2.73 -3.32 8.89
CA LYS A 153 -2.35 -4.64 8.37
C LYS A 153 -1.52 -4.54 7.09
N VAL A 154 -0.73 -5.57 6.84
CA VAL A 154 -0.47 -6.03 5.48
C VAL A 154 -1.45 -7.15 5.19
N LEU A 155 -2.22 -7.01 4.11
CA LEU A 155 -3.11 -8.05 3.60
C LEU A 155 -2.42 -8.80 2.46
N ARG A 156 -2.76 -10.07 2.27
CA ARG A 156 -2.31 -10.92 1.16
C ARG A 156 -3.48 -11.72 0.62
N ILE A 157 -3.80 -11.52 -0.65
CA ILE A 157 -4.97 -12.13 -1.30
C ILE A 157 -4.64 -12.74 -2.66
N ASP A 158 -5.39 -13.79 -3.02
CA ASP A 158 -5.36 -14.40 -4.34
C ASP A 158 -6.36 -13.75 -5.27
N VAL A 159 -5.86 -12.99 -6.24
CA VAL A 159 -6.65 -12.32 -7.28
C VAL A 159 -6.46 -12.99 -8.65
N SER A 160 -6.15 -14.28 -8.71
CA SER A 160 -6.02 -15.05 -9.97
C SER A 160 -7.28 -15.02 -10.83
N ASP A 161 -8.46 -14.93 -10.21
CA ASP A 161 -9.76 -14.81 -10.87
C ASP A 161 -10.00 -13.42 -11.48
N ARG A 162 -9.22 -12.41 -11.05
CA ARG A 162 -9.31 -10.99 -11.41
C ARG A 162 -10.60 -10.29 -10.96
N THR A 163 -11.73 -10.98 -10.94
CA THR A 163 -13.06 -10.42 -10.61
C THR A 163 -13.45 -10.56 -9.15
N ARG A 164 -12.69 -11.36 -8.39
CA ARG A 164 -12.86 -11.61 -6.96
C ARG A 164 -11.53 -12.04 -6.37
N TYR A 165 -11.44 -12.04 -5.05
CA TYR A 165 -10.31 -12.64 -4.35
C TYR A 165 -10.65 -13.95 -3.65
N ARG A 166 -9.62 -14.73 -3.37
CA ARG A 166 -9.63 -15.83 -2.40
C ARG A 166 -8.59 -15.54 -1.31
N VAL A 167 -8.79 -16.12 -0.14
CA VAL A 167 -7.77 -16.14 0.91
C VAL A 167 -6.78 -17.27 0.62
N PRO A 168 -5.47 -16.99 0.48
CA PRO A 168 -4.46 -18.04 0.38
C PRO A 168 -4.50 -18.94 1.62
N VAL A 169 -4.48 -20.26 1.40
CA VAL A 169 -4.61 -21.26 2.48
C VAL A 169 -3.45 -21.23 3.48
N ASP A 170 -2.31 -20.71 3.04
CA ASP A 170 -1.11 -20.51 3.84
C ASP A 170 -1.08 -19.14 4.52
N ASN A 171 -2.12 -18.30 4.46
CA ASN A 171 -2.17 -17.10 5.31
C ASN A 171 -2.24 -17.50 6.81
N PRO A 172 -1.66 -16.69 7.72
CA PRO A 172 -1.55 -17.03 9.14
C PRO A 172 -2.90 -17.23 9.85
N PHE A 173 -3.97 -16.61 9.36
CA PHE A 173 -5.32 -16.70 9.94
C PHE A 173 -6.32 -17.40 9.01
N ALA A 174 -5.87 -18.08 7.95
CA ALA A 174 -6.75 -18.72 6.96
C ALA A 174 -7.69 -19.78 7.57
N SER A 175 -7.25 -20.47 8.63
CA SER A 175 -8.02 -21.49 9.35
C SER A 175 -8.80 -20.94 10.56
N GLY A 176 -8.87 -19.62 10.75
CA GLY A 176 -9.53 -18.96 11.87
C GLY A 176 -8.58 -18.23 12.83
N GLY A 177 -9.15 -17.59 13.86
CA GLY A 177 -8.41 -16.75 14.81
C GLY A 177 -8.20 -15.30 14.37
N GLY A 178 -8.78 -14.91 13.23
CA GLY A 178 -8.76 -13.57 12.64
C GLY A 178 -9.32 -13.58 11.22
N ARG A 179 -9.22 -12.45 10.54
CA ARG A 179 -9.50 -12.31 9.11
C ARG A 179 -8.42 -13.03 8.30
N GLY A 180 -8.84 -13.94 7.43
CA GLY A 180 -7.92 -14.79 6.67
C GLY A 180 -7.02 -14.01 5.70
N GLU A 181 -7.43 -12.81 5.31
CA GLU A 181 -6.70 -11.88 4.44
C GLU A 181 -5.41 -11.34 5.08
N ILE A 182 -5.31 -11.35 6.41
CA ILE A 182 -4.19 -10.76 7.14
C ILE A 182 -2.91 -11.57 6.91
N TRP A 183 -1.87 -10.91 6.39
CA TRP A 183 -0.50 -11.43 6.37
C TRP A 183 0.30 -11.00 7.60
N ALA A 184 0.14 -9.76 8.01
CA ALA A 184 0.82 -9.14 9.15
C ALA A 184 -0.08 -8.06 9.79
N LEU A 185 0.15 -7.75 11.07
CA LEU A 185 -0.67 -6.82 11.85
C LEU A 185 0.14 -5.93 12.78
N GLY A 186 -0.53 -4.99 13.45
CA GLY A 186 0.11 -4.09 14.39
C GLY A 186 0.86 -2.96 13.69
N LEU A 187 0.32 -2.48 12.56
CA LEU A 187 0.88 -1.37 11.80
C LEU A 187 0.00 -0.13 11.94
N ARG A 188 0.59 1.06 11.82
CA ARG A 188 -0.10 2.35 11.93
C ARG A 188 -0.55 2.89 10.58
N ASN A 189 0.40 3.25 9.72
CA ASN A 189 0.18 3.79 8.40
C ASN A 189 1.28 3.30 7.43
N PRO A 190 1.22 2.03 6.99
CA PRO A 190 2.18 1.41 6.09
C PRO A 190 2.06 2.00 4.67
N TRP A 191 2.68 3.17 4.46
CA TRP A 191 2.46 3.99 3.26
C TRP A 191 3.02 3.36 1.99
N ARG A 192 4.25 2.81 2.08
CA ARG A 192 4.93 2.13 0.97
C ARG A 192 5.75 0.96 1.49
N PHE A 193 5.78 -0.09 0.67
CA PHE A 193 6.59 -1.27 0.88
C PHE A 193 7.12 -1.78 -0.46
N SER A 194 8.18 -2.58 -0.41
CA SER A 194 8.76 -3.25 -1.57
C SER A 194 9.22 -4.66 -1.21
N PHE A 195 9.23 -5.53 -2.21
CA PHE A 195 9.90 -6.82 -2.11
C PHE A 195 11.35 -6.66 -2.58
N ASP A 196 12.28 -7.13 -1.77
CA ASP A 196 13.67 -7.27 -2.16
C ASP A 196 13.77 -8.25 -3.33
N THR A 197 14.28 -7.77 -4.47
CA THR A 197 14.32 -8.52 -5.72
C THR A 197 15.21 -9.77 -5.70
N GLU A 198 16.15 -9.89 -4.76
CA GLU A 198 17.01 -11.08 -4.67
C GLU A 198 16.60 -12.04 -3.55
N THR A 199 16.08 -11.55 -2.42
CA THR A 199 15.66 -12.43 -1.31
C THR A 199 14.16 -12.71 -1.27
N GLY A 200 13.35 -11.86 -1.91
CA GLY A 200 11.88 -11.87 -1.79
C GLY A 200 11.37 -11.34 -0.45
N ALA A 201 12.23 -10.78 0.41
CA ALA A 201 11.80 -10.25 1.70
C ALA A 201 10.97 -8.97 1.54
N LEU A 202 9.92 -8.83 2.35
CA LEU A 202 9.04 -7.66 2.34
C LEU A 202 9.58 -6.58 3.28
N TRP A 203 10.00 -5.45 2.72
CA TRP A 203 10.46 -4.28 3.45
C TRP A 203 9.36 -3.23 3.45
N LEU A 204 9.02 -2.72 4.64
CA LEU A 204 7.89 -1.83 4.83
C LEU A 204 8.33 -0.60 5.62
N ALA A 205 7.89 0.57 5.18
CA ALA A 205 7.98 1.82 5.93
C ALA A 205 6.64 2.07 6.61
N ASP A 206 6.63 2.17 7.94
CA ASP A 206 5.45 2.49 8.74
C ASP A 206 5.60 3.87 9.37
N VAL A 207 4.63 4.75 9.10
CA VAL A 207 4.70 6.15 9.56
C VAL A 207 4.27 6.23 11.02
N GLY A 208 5.15 6.80 11.84
CA GLY A 208 4.97 7.03 13.27
C GLY A 208 3.83 7.96 13.64
N GLN A 209 3.43 7.94 14.92
CA GLN A 209 2.38 8.81 15.42
C GLN A 209 2.86 10.25 15.60
N ASP A 210 3.93 10.44 16.35
CA ASP A 210 4.47 11.76 16.71
C ASP A 210 5.99 11.76 16.96
N ALA A 211 6.59 10.62 17.27
CA ALA A 211 7.95 10.54 17.81
C ALA A 211 8.93 9.78 16.93
N TYR A 212 8.55 8.62 16.36
CA TYR A 212 9.48 7.74 15.65
C TYR A 212 8.89 7.19 14.36
N GLU A 213 9.69 7.29 13.30
CA GLU A 213 9.44 6.61 12.03
C GLU A 213 10.15 5.26 12.02
N GLU A 214 9.58 4.25 11.36
CA GLU A 214 10.11 2.89 11.41
C GLU A 214 10.15 2.14 10.07
N ILE A 215 11.13 1.24 9.95
CA ILE A 215 11.27 0.33 8.82
C ILE A 215 11.27 -1.11 9.34
N ASP A 216 10.32 -1.88 8.84
CA ASP A 216 10.09 -3.27 9.22
C ASP A 216 10.51 -4.25 8.13
N LEU A 217 11.02 -5.40 8.59
CA LEU A 217 11.13 -6.60 7.78
C LEU A 217 9.90 -7.47 8.02
N VAL A 218 8.92 -7.37 7.14
CA VAL A 218 7.61 -7.97 7.35
C VAL A 218 7.62 -9.46 7.07
N THR A 219 7.23 -10.24 8.07
CA THR A 219 7.11 -11.69 8.02
C THR A 219 5.69 -12.18 8.29
N ARG A 220 5.42 -13.43 7.87
CA ARG A 220 4.13 -14.11 8.02
C ARG A 220 3.67 -14.13 9.48
N GLY A 221 2.52 -13.51 9.75
CA GLY A 221 1.89 -13.46 11.08
C GLY A 221 2.59 -12.50 12.06
N GLY A 222 3.58 -11.73 11.61
CA GLY A 222 4.28 -10.76 12.45
C GLY A 222 3.34 -9.69 13.00
N ASN A 223 3.58 -9.30 14.26
CA ASN A 223 2.85 -8.23 14.95
C ASN A 223 3.81 -7.08 15.25
N TYR A 224 3.67 -5.96 14.56
CA TYR A 224 4.58 -4.81 14.64
C TYR A 224 4.24 -3.83 15.78
N GLY A 225 3.27 -4.22 16.61
CA GLY A 225 3.12 -3.63 17.93
C GLY A 225 2.28 -2.36 18.00
N TRP A 226 1.94 -1.69 16.90
CA TRP A 226 1.03 -0.54 16.97
C TRP A 226 -0.35 -0.95 17.52
N ASN A 227 -0.95 -0.24 18.48
CA ASN A 227 -0.52 1.01 19.14
C ASN A 227 0.08 0.83 20.54
N VAL A 228 0.64 -0.35 20.84
CA VAL A 228 1.44 -0.61 22.05
C VAL A 228 2.85 -0.02 21.91
N MET A 229 3.41 -0.08 20.70
CA MET A 229 4.72 0.43 20.32
C MET A 229 4.58 1.59 19.33
N GLU A 230 5.57 2.47 19.34
CA GLU A 230 5.90 3.42 18.27
C GLU A 230 7.41 3.37 18.08
N GLY A 231 7.89 2.79 16.97
CA GLY A 231 9.28 2.37 16.89
C GLY A 231 9.60 1.25 17.88
N MET A 232 10.77 1.35 18.49
CA MET A 232 11.23 0.48 19.58
C MET A 232 10.75 0.95 20.96
N HIS A 233 9.85 1.95 21.02
CA HIS A 233 9.43 2.60 22.24
C HIS A 233 7.97 2.30 22.58
N CYS A 234 7.64 2.24 23.87
CA CYS A 234 6.25 2.11 24.30
C CYS A 234 5.47 3.38 23.94
N TYR A 235 4.37 3.22 23.23
CA TYR A 235 3.49 4.33 22.90
C TYR A 235 2.64 4.73 24.10
N ASN A 236 2.67 6.03 24.45
CA ASN A 236 1.87 6.63 25.52
C ASN A 236 1.93 5.90 26.89
N ALA A 237 3.04 5.22 27.18
CA ALA A 237 3.27 4.50 28.43
C ALA A 237 4.75 4.47 28.79
N SER A 238 5.08 4.41 30.08
CA SER A 238 6.46 4.25 30.55
C SER A 238 6.98 2.82 30.37
N SER A 239 6.08 1.84 30.25
CA SER A 239 6.40 0.44 30.02
C SER A 239 5.23 -0.26 29.33
N CYS A 240 5.53 -1.28 28.53
CA CYS A 240 4.57 -2.01 27.73
C CYS A 240 5.06 -3.45 27.49
N ALA A 241 4.14 -4.34 27.10
CA ALA A 241 4.49 -5.72 26.80
C ALA A 241 5.03 -5.82 25.38
N THR A 242 6.27 -6.27 25.23
CA THR A 242 6.91 -6.50 23.92
C THR A 242 6.96 -7.97 23.52
N ALA A 243 6.53 -8.87 24.41
CA ALA A 243 6.53 -10.30 24.16
C ALA A 243 5.63 -10.64 22.96
N GLY A 244 6.22 -11.25 21.94
CA GLY A 244 5.52 -11.62 20.70
C GLY A 244 5.36 -10.50 19.68
N LEU A 245 5.96 -9.33 19.93
CA LEU A 245 6.06 -8.25 18.94
C LEU A 245 7.33 -8.40 18.09
N ALA A 246 7.23 -8.05 16.82
CA ALA A 246 8.36 -7.87 15.93
C ALA A 246 8.68 -6.37 15.90
N LEU A 247 9.76 -5.97 16.58
CA LEU A 247 10.21 -4.57 16.57
C LEU A 247 10.87 -4.22 15.24
N PRO A 248 10.87 -2.94 14.85
CA PRO A 248 11.43 -2.52 13.58
C PRO A 248 12.94 -2.79 13.49
N LEU A 249 13.45 -2.90 12.27
CA LEU A 249 14.87 -3.07 12.04
C LEU A 249 15.62 -1.74 12.16
N VAL A 250 14.97 -0.66 11.73
CA VAL A 250 15.50 0.71 11.77
C VAL A 250 14.40 1.63 12.26
N GLU A 251 14.76 2.56 13.13
CA GLU A 251 13.91 3.68 13.52
C GLU A 251 14.70 4.99 13.45
N TYR A 252 14.00 6.11 13.33
CA TYR A 252 14.58 7.42 13.57
C TYR A 252 13.55 8.39 14.15
N PRO A 253 13.97 9.35 15.01
CA PRO A 253 13.04 10.30 15.60
C PRO A 253 12.55 11.33 14.59
N HIS A 254 11.34 11.84 14.76
CA HIS A 254 10.74 12.86 13.89
C HIS A 254 11.58 14.16 13.79
N THR A 255 12.49 14.39 14.73
CA THR A 255 13.48 15.48 14.65
C THR A 255 14.43 15.36 13.44
N LEU A 256 14.55 14.17 12.83
CA LEU A 256 15.36 13.91 11.65
C LEU A 256 14.55 13.81 10.34
N GLY A 257 13.21 13.69 10.41
CA GLY A 257 12.34 13.62 9.24
C GLY A 257 10.87 13.58 9.63
N CYS A 258 9.97 14.00 8.72
CA CYS A 258 8.54 14.14 9.05
C CYS A 258 7.68 12.91 8.73
N SER A 259 8.21 11.96 7.96
CA SER A 259 7.55 10.70 7.57
C SER A 259 8.55 9.77 6.91
N VAL A 260 8.48 8.47 7.19
CA VAL A 260 9.10 7.44 6.36
C VAL A 260 8.08 6.96 5.32
N THR A 261 8.29 7.31 4.05
CA THR A 261 7.28 7.09 2.99
C THR A 261 7.69 6.04 1.97
N GLY A 262 8.60 5.13 2.34
CA GLY A 262 8.99 3.96 1.54
C GLY A 262 10.47 3.87 1.20
N GLY A 263 10.78 2.91 0.32
CA GLY A 263 12.12 2.68 -0.17
C GLY A 263 12.23 1.35 -0.91
N PHE A 264 13.37 1.14 -1.56
CA PHE A 264 13.76 -0.11 -2.19
C PHE A 264 15.11 -0.56 -1.65
N VAL A 265 15.27 -1.87 -1.48
CA VAL A 265 16.59 -2.44 -1.21
C VAL A 265 17.44 -2.32 -2.46
N ASN A 266 18.50 -1.51 -2.40
CA ASN A 266 19.48 -1.38 -3.46
C ASN A 266 20.77 -2.14 -3.09
N ARG A 267 21.20 -3.06 -3.95
CA ARG A 267 22.45 -3.83 -3.82
C ARG A 267 23.51 -3.49 -4.88
N GLY A 268 23.27 -2.47 -5.69
CA GLY A 268 24.24 -1.99 -6.66
C GLY A 268 25.47 -1.36 -5.98
N ALA A 269 26.63 -1.51 -6.62
CA ALA A 269 27.92 -0.98 -6.15
C ALA A 269 28.12 0.53 -6.40
N THR A 270 27.09 1.25 -6.89
CA THR A 270 27.18 2.68 -7.24
C THR A 270 25.96 3.42 -6.74
N GLU A 271 26.21 4.58 -6.12
CA GLU A 271 25.21 5.51 -5.61
C GLU A 271 24.13 5.84 -6.64
N LEU A 272 22.92 6.04 -6.12
CA LEU A 272 21.76 6.57 -6.83
C LEU A 272 22.16 7.89 -7.53
N ARG A 273 22.06 7.92 -8.86
CA ARG A 273 22.07 9.17 -9.63
C ARG A 273 20.65 9.60 -9.94
#